data_AF-A0AA97HCM8-F1
#
_entry.id   AF-A0AA97HCM8-F1
#
_cell.length_a   1.000
_cell.length_b   1.000
_cell.length_c   1.000
_cell.angle_alpha   90.00
_cell.angle_beta   90.00
_cell.angle_gamma   90.00
#
_symmetry.space_group_name_H-M   'P 1'
#
loop_
_entity.id
_entity.type
_entity.pdbx_description
1 polymer ?
#
loop_
_entity_poly.entity_id
_entity_poly.type
_entity_poly.pdbx_seq_one_letter_code
_entity_poly.pdbx_strand_id
1 'polypeptide(L)'
;MKTVRNLLFPLLLLLLCGCSREVSPVSALALDRIDAGYRLTAEVVRQDSLDDAAAPAYLSVTGHDLPELVRNLRNILPGELYLSHAQVLLISEDVASESILPLADYLCEDNNVRLSLRVAVVRGGAADVLLENDDEVYALSEMLDQAARSGTLPDMPLYRATEVLHANGTAILPALYLDEFGQTAPAGTAVFSEERLSCFLDGGEIGGGADA
;
A
#
# COMPACT_ATOMS: atom_id res chain seq x y z
N MET A 1 5.30 40.85 42.62
CA MET A 1 6.03 39.85 41.80
C MET A 1 5.66 38.39 42.08
N LYS A 2 5.25 38.00 43.30
CA LYS A 2 4.87 36.61 43.62
C LYS A 2 3.55 36.15 42.95
N THR A 3 2.57 37.05 42.80
CA THR A 3 1.24 36.74 42.26
C THR A 3 1.23 36.50 40.74
N VAL A 4 2.06 37.21 39.97
CA VAL A 4 2.22 37.00 38.52
C VAL A 4 2.87 35.64 38.22
N ARG A 5 3.83 35.21 39.07
CA ARG A 5 4.48 33.89 38.93
C ARG A 5 3.54 32.72 39.21
N ASN A 6 2.56 32.91 40.10
CA ASN A 6 1.56 31.89 40.43
C ASN A 6 0.44 31.76 39.38
N LEU A 7 0.23 32.78 38.54
CA LEU A 7 -0.75 32.73 37.44
C LEU A 7 -0.15 32.18 36.13
N LEU A 8 1.18 32.28 35.97
CA LEU A 8 1.90 31.77 34.80
C LEU A 8 1.91 30.23 34.72
N PHE A 9 1.97 29.55 35.87
CA PHE A 9 2.01 28.09 35.96
C PHE A 9 0.72 27.40 35.49
N PRO A 10 -0.50 27.80 35.92
CA PRO A 10 -1.74 27.22 35.39
C PRO A 10 -1.98 27.58 33.92
N LEU A 11 -1.54 28.75 33.46
CA LEU A 11 -1.60 29.13 32.04
C LEU A 11 -0.71 28.22 31.17
N LEU A 12 0.49 27.88 31.66
CA LEU A 12 1.39 26.93 31.01
C LEU A 12 0.82 25.50 30.98
N LEU A 13 0.11 25.08 32.04
CA LEU A 13 -0.57 23.78 32.09
C LEU A 13 -1.76 23.71 31.12
N LEU A 14 -2.50 24.80 30.91
CA LEU A 14 -3.55 24.86 29.87
C LEU A 14 -2.99 24.79 28.44
N LEU A 15 -1.77 25.30 28.22
CA LEU A 15 -1.05 25.19 26.94
C LEU A 15 -0.53 23.76 26.67
N LEU A 16 -0.46 22.90 27.68
CA LEU A 16 -0.02 21.50 27.59
C LEU A 16 -1.18 20.51 27.36
N CYS A 17 -2.43 20.96 27.35
CA CYS A 17 -3.58 20.14 26.96
C CYS A 17 -3.67 20.07 25.42
N GLY A 18 -2.72 19.38 24.79
CA GLY A 18 -2.86 18.99 23.39
C GLY A 18 -3.98 17.95 23.27
N CYS A 19 -5.02 18.25 22.49
CA CYS A 19 -5.98 17.23 22.08
C CYS A 19 -5.24 16.20 21.23
N SER A 20 -5.11 14.97 21.71
CA SER A 20 -4.62 13.85 20.89
C SER A 20 -5.58 13.69 19.73
N ARG A 21 -5.10 13.85 18.49
CA ARG A 21 -5.87 13.46 17.31
C ARG A 21 -5.91 11.94 17.28
N GLU A 22 -7.10 11.40 17.09
CA GLU A 22 -7.27 9.97 16.89
C GLU A 22 -6.73 9.63 15.50
N VAL A 23 -5.79 8.70 15.45
CA VAL A 23 -5.13 8.28 14.21
C VAL A 23 -5.61 6.89 13.83
N SER A 24 -5.78 6.65 12.54
CA SER A 24 -6.13 5.33 11.99
C SER A 24 -4.92 4.81 11.20
N PRO A 25 -4.06 3.97 11.81
CA PRO A 25 -2.89 3.44 11.14
C PRO A 25 -3.30 2.44 10.06
N VAL A 26 -2.81 2.65 8.84
CA VAL A 26 -2.98 1.73 7.71
C VAL A 26 -1.74 0.86 7.59
N SER A 27 -1.95 -0.45 7.55
CA SER A 27 -0.89 -1.47 7.41
C SER A 27 -0.64 -1.87 5.96
N ALA A 28 -1.69 -1.90 5.12
CA ALA A 28 -1.59 -2.17 3.70
C ALA A 28 -2.74 -1.56 2.91
N LEU A 29 -2.55 -1.49 1.60
CA LEU A 29 -3.50 -0.99 0.63
C LEU A 29 -3.64 -1.98 -0.52
N ALA A 30 -4.83 -2.06 -1.11
CA ALA A 30 -5.10 -2.76 -2.35
C ALA A 30 -5.82 -1.82 -3.31
N LEU A 31 -5.40 -1.82 -4.58
CA LEU A 31 -6.02 -1.05 -5.64
C LEU A 31 -6.49 -1.94 -6.79
N ASP A 32 -7.79 -1.89 -7.02
CA ASP A 32 -8.48 -2.66 -8.05
C ASP A 32 -9.10 -1.75 -9.10
N ARG A 33 -9.09 -2.21 -10.35
CA ARG A 33 -9.87 -1.60 -11.42
C ARG A 33 -11.32 -2.06 -11.30
N ILE A 34 -12.26 -1.14 -11.44
CA ILE A 34 -13.70 -1.41 -11.54
C ILE A 34 -14.28 -0.70 -12.76
N ASP A 35 -15.52 -1.03 -13.13
CA ASP A 35 -16.17 -0.51 -14.36
C ASP A 35 -16.08 1.01 -14.52
N ALA A 36 -16.22 1.77 -13.42
CA ALA A 36 -16.32 3.22 -13.41
C ALA A 36 -15.11 3.93 -12.77
N GLY A 37 -13.98 3.26 -12.58
CA GLY A 37 -12.79 3.84 -11.96
C GLY A 37 -12.00 2.81 -11.17
N TYR A 38 -11.69 3.13 -9.93
CA TYR A 38 -10.91 2.27 -9.04
C TYR A 38 -11.62 2.04 -7.71
N ARG A 39 -11.25 0.93 -7.08
CA ARG A 39 -11.53 0.64 -5.67
C ARG A 39 -10.23 0.63 -4.90
N LEU A 40 -10.16 1.42 -3.84
CA LEU A 40 -9.08 1.38 -2.86
C LEU A 40 -9.59 0.69 -1.61
N THR A 41 -8.96 -0.42 -1.22
CA THR A 41 -9.19 -1.11 0.04
C THR A 41 -8.00 -0.87 0.95
N ALA A 42 -8.25 -0.48 2.19
CA ALA A 42 -7.22 -0.26 3.20
C ALA A 42 -7.43 -1.21 4.38
N GLU A 43 -6.35 -1.87 4.80
CA GLU A 43 -6.31 -2.56 6.08
C GLU A 43 -5.94 -1.55 7.17
N VAL A 44 -6.82 -1.42 8.16
CA VAL A 44 -6.66 -0.56 9.33
C VAL A 44 -6.56 -1.44 10.56
N VAL A 45 -5.54 -1.21 11.38
CA VAL A 45 -5.43 -1.90 12.67
C VAL A 45 -6.39 -1.26 13.66
N ARG A 46 -7.37 -2.04 14.14
CA ARG A 46 -8.35 -1.58 15.12
C ARG A 46 -8.21 -2.33 16.43
N GLN A 47 -8.37 -1.61 17.53
CA GLN A 47 -8.55 -2.18 18.85
C GLN A 47 -9.78 -1.53 19.48
N ASP A 48 -10.89 -2.27 19.57
CA ASP A 48 -12.19 -1.74 20.03
C ASP A 48 -12.21 -1.48 21.56
N SER A 49 -11.37 -2.18 22.33
CA SER A 49 -11.18 -1.94 23.75
C SER A 49 -9.75 -2.24 24.20
N LEU A 50 -9.32 -1.66 25.33
CA LEU A 50 -7.97 -1.87 25.87
C LEU A 50 -7.65 -3.35 26.17
N ASP A 51 -8.67 -4.18 26.38
CA ASP A 51 -8.56 -5.60 26.68
C ASP A 51 -8.69 -6.49 25.43
N ASP A 52 -9.13 -5.94 24.30
CA ASP A 52 -9.24 -6.68 23.04
C ASP A 52 -7.90 -6.73 22.31
N ALA A 53 -7.66 -7.84 21.62
CA ALA A 53 -6.55 -7.93 20.68
C ALA A 53 -6.79 -6.98 19.50
N ALA A 54 -5.73 -6.31 19.05
CA ALA A 54 -5.80 -5.55 17.81
C ALA A 54 -6.12 -6.49 16.65
N ALA A 55 -7.14 -6.16 15.87
CA ALA A 55 -7.59 -6.94 14.73
C ALA A 55 -7.58 -6.06 13.46
N PRO A 56 -7.29 -6.65 12.30
CA PRO A 56 -7.41 -5.93 11.03
C PRO A 56 -8.89 -5.63 10.75
N ALA A 57 -9.14 -4.45 10.20
CA ALA A 57 -10.42 -4.05 9.64
C ALA A 57 -10.18 -3.52 8.22
N TYR A 58 -10.92 -4.06 7.26
CA TYR A 58 -10.82 -3.66 5.86
C TYR A 58 -11.87 -2.61 5.52
N LEU A 59 -11.43 -1.48 4.96
CA LEU A 59 -12.29 -0.39 4.54
C LEU A 59 -12.07 -0.10 3.07
N SER A 60 -13.15 -0.14 2.28
CA SER A 60 -13.09 0.07 0.84
C SER A 60 -13.86 1.32 0.41
N VAL A 61 -13.28 2.05 -0.54
CA VAL A 61 -13.90 3.20 -1.19
C VAL A 61 -13.69 3.14 -2.70
N THR A 62 -14.55 3.83 -3.44
CA THR A 62 -14.45 3.95 -4.90
C THR A 62 -14.18 5.39 -5.30
N GLY A 63 -13.57 5.58 -6.47
CA GLY A 63 -13.21 6.89 -7.01
C GLY A 63 -12.53 6.78 -8.37
N HIS A 64 -12.19 7.92 -8.98
CA HIS A 64 -11.63 7.97 -10.33
C HIS A 64 -10.12 8.21 -10.35
N ASP A 65 -9.55 8.73 -9.27
CA ASP A 65 -8.11 8.96 -9.10
C ASP A 65 -7.69 8.76 -7.63
N LEU A 66 -6.39 8.65 -7.40
CA LEU A 66 -5.87 8.42 -6.06
C LEU A 66 -6.18 9.56 -5.06
N PRO A 67 -6.10 10.86 -5.42
CA PRO A 67 -6.55 11.95 -4.55
C PRO A 67 -8.00 11.79 -4.08
N GLU A 68 -8.92 11.44 -4.97
CA GLU A 68 -10.33 11.19 -4.63
C GLU A 68 -10.47 9.96 -3.72
N LEU A 69 -9.81 8.85 -4.04
CA LEU A 69 -9.85 7.63 -3.23
C LEU A 69 -9.36 7.89 -1.80
N VAL A 70 -8.21 8.55 -1.64
CA VAL A 70 -7.65 8.89 -0.33
C VAL A 70 -8.57 9.85 0.43
N ARG A 71 -9.19 10.82 -0.25
CA ARG A 71 -10.20 11.70 0.36
C ARG A 71 -11.43 10.93 0.83
N ASN A 72 -11.94 10.01 0.01
CA ASN A 72 -13.11 9.20 0.33
C ASN A 72 -12.80 8.27 1.51
N LEU A 73 -11.61 7.66 1.54
CA LEU A 73 -11.16 6.81 2.63
C LEU A 73 -11.08 7.61 3.95
N ARG A 74 -10.50 8.82 3.92
CA ARG A 74 -10.48 9.74 5.07
C ARG A 74 -11.87 10.08 5.63
N ASN A 75 -12.91 10.10 4.80
CA ASN A 75 -14.26 10.43 5.24
C ASN A 75 -14.96 9.29 6.00
N ILE A 76 -14.53 8.04 5.79
CA ILE A 76 -15.12 6.86 6.43
C ILE A 76 -14.28 6.32 7.59
N LEU A 77 -13.04 6.79 7.72
CA LEU A 77 -12.16 6.42 8.82
C LEU A 77 -12.61 7.09 10.13
N PRO A 78 -12.49 6.38 11.28
CA PRO A 78 -12.82 6.94 12.58
C PRO A 78 -11.83 8.02 13.04
N GLY A 79 -10.61 8.03 12.49
CA GLY A 79 -9.56 9.01 12.78
C GLY A 79 -8.80 9.44 11.53
N GLU A 80 -7.69 10.15 11.73
CA GLU A 80 -6.85 10.61 10.62
C GLU A 80 -6.12 9.45 9.96
N LEU A 81 -6.27 9.31 8.64
CA LEU A 81 -5.54 8.35 7.83
C LEU A 81 -4.03 8.50 8.05
N TYR A 82 -3.38 7.45 8.52
CA TYR A 82 -1.95 7.45 8.79
C TYR A 82 -1.24 6.32 8.03
N LEU A 83 -0.66 6.66 6.88
CA LEU A 83 0.01 5.73 5.96
C LEU A 83 1.45 5.37 6.35
N SER A 84 1.96 5.90 7.46
CA SER A 84 3.35 5.67 7.87
C SER A 84 3.63 4.25 8.34
N HIS A 85 2.60 3.42 8.47
CA HIS A 85 2.71 2.00 8.77
C HIS A 85 2.40 1.12 7.56
N ALA A 86 2.11 1.70 6.39
CA ALA A 86 1.83 0.93 5.19
C ALA A 86 3.09 0.19 4.74
N GLN A 87 3.02 -1.14 4.72
CA GLN A 87 4.12 -2.02 4.34
C GLN A 87 4.02 -2.45 2.88
N VAL A 88 2.80 -2.74 2.43
CA VAL A 88 2.53 -3.27 1.09
C VAL A 88 1.37 -2.51 0.44
N LEU A 89 1.55 -2.19 -0.83
CA LEU A 89 0.50 -1.81 -1.77
C LEU A 89 0.34 -2.95 -2.79
N LEU A 90 -0.84 -3.54 -2.83
CA LEU A 90 -1.23 -4.50 -3.86
C LEU A 90 -1.95 -3.77 -4.98
N ILE A 91 -1.59 -4.07 -6.22
CA ILE A 91 -2.30 -3.57 -7.40
C ILE A 91 -2.75 -4.74 -8.25
N SER A 92 -4.01 -4.71 -8.70
CA SER A 92 -4.49 -5.68 -9.68
C SER A 92 -3.73 -5.57 -10.99
N GLU A 93 -3.71 -6.67 -11.76
CA GLU A 93 -3.14 -6.69 -13.11
C GLU A 93 -3.77 -5.63 -14.02
N ASP A 94 -5.07 -5.39 -13.90
CA ASP A 94 -5.78 -4.35 -14.66
C ASP A 94 -5.25 -2.94 -14.36
N VAL A 95 -5.04 -2.61 -13.08
CA VAL A 95 -4.40 -1.34 -12.67
C VAL A 95 -2.97 -1.28 -13.18
N ALA A 96 -2.22 -2.38 -13.07
CA ALA A 96 -0.84 -2.45 -13.54
C ALA A 96 -0.73 -2.28 -15.07
N SER A 97 -1.76 -2.66 -15.83
CA SER A 97 -1.85 -2.44 -17.28
C SER A 97 -2.01 -0.98 -17.67
N GLU A 98 -2.26 -0.10 -16.70
CA GLU A 98 -2.30 1.35 -16.84
C GLU A 98 -1.02 2.02 -16.36
N SER A 99 -0.89 3.34 -16.60
CA SER A 99 0.28 4.06 -16.08
C SER A 99 0.20 4.08 -14.55
N ILE A 100 1.22 3.52 -13.90
CA ILE A 100 1.30 3.52 -12.43
C ILE A 100 1.88 4.82 -11.88
N LEU A 101 2.47 5.67 -12.72
CA LEU A 101 3.13 6.91 -12.27
C LEU A 101 2.18 7.87 -11.53
N PRO A 102 0.95 8.18 -12.00
CA PRO A 102 0.06 9.07 -11.27
C PRO A 102 -0.23 8.61 -9.83
N LEU A 103 -0.37 7.30 -9.63
CA LEU A 103 -0.51 6.70 -8.31
C LEU A 103 0.80 6.80 -7.51
N ALA A 104 1.91 6.46 -8.14
CA ALA A 104 3.20 6.37 -7.49
C ALA A 104 3.70 7.75 -7.04
N ASP A 105 3.56 8.76 -7.90
CA ASP A 105 3.89 10.16 -7.63
C ASP A 105 3.10 10.68 -6.43
N TYR A 106 1.79 10.47 -6.43
CA TYR A 106 0.95 10.93 -5.32
C TYR A 106 1.35 10.30 -3.97
N LEU A 107 1.64 9.00 -3.95
CA LEU A 107 2.10 8.33 -2.72
C LEU A 107 3.50 8.75 -2.31
N CYS A 108 4.42 8.96 -3.26
CA CYS A 108 5.79 9.38 -2.97
C CYS A 108 5.88 10.86 -2.52
N GLU A 109 4.94 11.71 -2.92
CA GLU A 109 4.84 13.10 -2.46
C GLU A 109 4.29 13.23 -1.02
N ASP A 110 3.54 12.25 -0.52
CA ASP A 110 3.01 12.27 0.85
C ASP A 110 4.12 11.91 1.86
N ASN A 111 4.52 12.89 2.68
CA ASN A 111 5.54 12.72 3.72
C ASN A 111 5.20 11.65 4.78
N ASN A 112 3.95 11.17 4.83
CA ASN A 112 3.55 10.10 5.72
C ASN A 112 3.76 8.71 5.11
N VAL A 113 4.09 8.57 3.83
CA VAL A 113 4.36 7.27 3.22
C VAL A 113 5.83 6.90 3.41
N ARG A 114 6.10 5.66 3.83
CA ARG A 114 7.48 5.20 3.99
C ARG A 114 8.14 4.96 2.64
N LEU A 115 9.42 5.32 2.53
CA LEU A 115 10.28 4.91 1.41
C LEU A 115 10.42 3.37 1.31
N SER A 116 10.07 2.63 2.37
CA SER A 116 10.06 1.17 2.35
C SER A 116 8.75 0.57 1.83
N LEU A 117 7.74 1.38 1.46
CA LEU A 117 6.47 0.86 0.94
C LEU A 117 6.75 -0.01 -0.30
N ARG A 118 6.38 -1.28 -0.22
CA ARG A 118 6.56 -2.25 -1.30
C ARG A 118 5.32 -2.28 -2.16
N VAL A 119 5.49 -2.60 -3.43
CA VAL A 119 4.37 -2.80 -4.35
C VAL A 119 4.45 -4.18 -4.95
N ALA A 120 3.33 -4.88 -5.01
CA ALA A 120 3.22 -6.15 -5.71
C ALA A 120 1.99 -6.17 -6.63
N VAL A 121 2.13 -6.83 -7.77
CA VAL A 121 1.05 -7.02 -8.75
C VAL A 121 0.33 -8.32 -8.43
N VAL A 122 -1.00 -8.28 -8.36
CA VAL A 122 -1.83 -9.48 -8.20
C VAL A 122 -2.24 -9.98 -9.58
N ARG A 123 -1.73 -11.16 -9.95
CA ARG A 123 -1.92 -11.79 -11.27
C ARG A 123 -3.20 -12.62 -11.27
N GLY A 124 -4.06 -12.40 -12.26
CA GLY A 124 -5.28 -13.20 -12.45
C GLY A 124 -6.33 -13.11 -11.33
N GLY A 125 -6.27 -12.08 -10.48
CA GLY A 125 -7.20 -11.90 -9.35
C GLY A 125 -7.28 -10.44 -8.89
N ALA A 126 -8.20 -10.18 -7.96
CA ALA A 126 -8.36 -8.86 -7.35
C ALA A 126 -7.40 -8.68 -6.17
N ALA A 127 -6.84 -7.48 -6.05
CA ALA A 127 -5.91 -7.10 -5.00
C ALA A 127 -6.60 -7.04 -3.62
N ASP A 128 -7.84 -6.58 -3.55
CA ASP A 128 -8.64 -6.58 -2.32
C ASP A 128 -8.85 -7.98 -1.76
N VAL A 129 -9.17 -8.95 -2.62
CA VAL A 129 -9.33 -10.36 -2.21
C VAL A 129 -8.04 -10.96 -1.67
N LEU A 130 -6.88 -10.67 -2.27
CA LEU A 130 -5.59 -11.14 -1.75
C LEU A 130 -5.27 -10.49 -0.40
N LEU A 131 -5.54 -9.19 -0.27
CA LEU A 131 -5.33 -8.44 0.97
C LEU A 131 -6.19 -8.98 2.13
N GLU A 132 -7.46 -9.28 1.87
CA GLU A 132 -8.41 -9.76 2.89
C GLU A 132 -8.17 -11.22 3.30
N ASN A 133 -7.43 -11.98 2.49
CA ASN A 133 -7.21 -13.40 2.71
C ASN A 133 -5.97 -13.70 3.59
N ASP A 134 -4.95 -12.86 3.52
CA ASP A 134 -3.87 -12.90 4.51
C ASP A 134 -4.37 -12.22 5.79
N ASP A 135 -4.82 -13.03 6.76
CA ASP A 135 -5.32 -12.59 8.08
C ASP A 135 -4.35 -11.64 8.83
N GLU A 136 -3.07 -11.58 8.39
CA GLU A 136 -2.09 -10.62 8.86
C GLU A 136 -1.20 -10.13 7.70
N VAL A 137 -1.29 -8.85 7.32
CA VAL A 137 -0.34 -8.18 6.38
C VAL A 137 1.12 -8.37 6.76
N TYR A 138 1.39 -8.62 8.04
CA TYR A 138 2.73 -8.97 8.52
C TYR A 138 3.27 -10.24 7.83
N ALA A 139 2.44 -11.28 7.65
CA ALA A 139 2.83 -12.50 6.96
C ALA A 139 3.17 -12.24 5.49
N LEU A 140 2.36 -11.41 4.81
CA LEU A 140 2.62 -10.98 3.44
C LEU A 140 3.95 -10.22 3.31
N SER A 141 4.21 -9.27 4.23
CA SER A 141 5.45 -8.49 4.24
C SER A 141 6.67 -9.38 4.50
N GLU A 142 6.59 -10.30 5.48
CA GLU A 142 7.66 -11.25 5.77
C GLU A 142 7.91 -12.23 4.61
N MET A 143 6.85 -12.70 3.93
CA MET A 143 6.98 -13.53 2.73
C MET A 143 7.74 -12.78 1.63
N LEU A 144 7.38 -11.53 1.36
CA LEU A 144 8.08 -10.69 0.38
C LEU A 144 9.54 -10.42 0.81
N ASP A 145 9.82 -10.25 2.10
CA ASP A 145 11.17 -10.06 2.64
C ASP A 145 12.02 -11.30 2.43
N GLN A 146 11.47 -12.47 2.71
CA GLN A 146 12.13 -13.75 2.52
C GLN A 146 12.36 -14.03 1.03
N ALA A 147 11.38 -13.73 0.17
CA ALA A 147 11.51 -13.89 -1.27
C ALA A 147 12.57 -12.96 -1.87
N ALA A 148 12.65 -11.71 -1.38
CA ALA A 148 13.71 -10.77 -1.73
C ALA A 148 15.10 -11.25 -1.29
N ARG A 149 15.24 -11.69 -0.02
CA ARG A 149 16.51 -12.18 0.53
C ARG A 149 17.02 -13.44 -0.19
N SER A 150 16.11 -14.30 -0.63
CA SER A 150 16.43 -15.51 -1.40
C SER A 150 16.65 -15.24 -2.90
N GLY A 151 16.30 -14.05 -3.38
CA GLY A 151 16.38 -13.67 -4.80
C GLY A 151 15.29 -14.30 -5.67
N THR A 152 14.21 -14.83 -5.08
CA THR A 152 13.08 -15.41 -5.82
C THR A 152 12.15 -14.35 -6.38
N LEU A 153 11.96 -13.25 -5.65
CA LEU A 153 11.21 -12.07 -6.08
C LEU A 153 12.10 -10.83 -6.01
N PRO A 154 11.90 -9.83 -6.87
CA PRO A 154 12.68 -8.60 -6.84
C PRO A 154 12.35 -7.77 -5.59
N ASP A 155 13.33 -7.01 -5.13
CA ASP A 155 13.15 -6.05 -4.04
C ASP A 155 13.23 -4.61 -4.58
N MET A 156 12.07 -4.07 -4.97
CA MET A 156 11.96 -2.71 -5.47
C MET A 156 10.83 -1.99 -4.72
N PRO A 157 11.15 -1.10 -3.76
CA PRO A 157 10.15 -0.26 -3.11
C PRO A 157 9.58 0.76 -4.11
N LEU A 158 8.39 1.28 -3.81
CA LEU A 158 7.63 2.17 -4.69
C LEU A 158 8.47 3.34 -5.19
N TYR A 159 9.14 4.08 -4.31
CA TYR A 159 9.92 5.27 -4.72
C TYR A 159 10.98 4.93 -5.77
N ARG A 160 11.62 3.76 -5.68
CA ARG A 160 12.64 3.33 -6.64
C ARG A 160 12.00 2.96 -7.97
N ALA A 161 10.85 2.29 -7.95
CA ALA A 161 10.10 2.03 -9.18
C ALA A 161 9.70 3.35 -9.87
N THR A 162 9.20 4.32 -9.10
CA THR A 162 8.86 5.67 -9.58
C THR A 162 10.06 6.37 -10.21
N GLU A 163 11.22 6.41 -9.53
CA GLU A 163 12.45 7.03 -10.05
C GLU A 163 12.91 6.39 -11.37
N VAL A 164 12.89 5.05 -11.45
CA VAL A 164 13.30 4.31 -12.65
C VAL A 164 12.36 4.60 -13.81
N LEU A 165 11.04 4.63 -13.56
CA LEU A 165 10.05 4.90 -14.60
C LEU A 165 10.13 6.34 -15.11
N HIS A 166 10.33 7.33 -14.24
CA HIS A 166 10.59 8.72 -14.66
C HIS A 166 11.85 8.87 -15.51
N ALA A 167 12.86 8.02 -15.27
CA ALA A 167 14.07 7.97 -16.07
C ALA A 167 13.89 7.19 -17.40
N ASN A 168 12.66 6.81 -17.76
CA ASN A 168 12.33 5.92 -18.89
C ASN A 168 13.05 4.57 -18.82
N GLY A 169 13.35 4.09 -17.61
CA GLY A 169 13.92 2.78 -17.35
C GLY A 169 12.85 1.70 -17.22
N THR A 170 13.30 0.49 -16.89
CA THR A 170 12.44 -0.67 -16.65
C THR A 170 12.39 -0.97 -15.15
N ALA A 171 11.21 -0.86 -14.55
CA ALA A 171 10.99 -1.27 -13.16
C ALA A 171 10.57 -2.73 -13.09
N ILE A 172 10.90 -3.40 -11.98
CA ILE A 172 10.54 -4.79 -11.73
C ILE A 172 9.89 -4.89 -10.35
N LEU A 173 8.67 -5.43 -10.30
CA LEU A 173 7.91 -5.60 -9.08
C LEU A 173 7.59 -7.07 -8.85
N PRO A 174 7.46 -7.54 -7.60
CA PRO A 174 6.90 -8.85 -7.30
C PRO A 174 5.52 -9.03 -7.95
N ALA A 175 5.27 -10.21 -8.48
CA ALA A 175 3.93 -10.65 -8.83
C ALA A 175 3.49 -11.74 -7.84
N LEU A 176 2.23 -11.71 -7.43
CA LEU A 176 1.61 -12.63 -6.49
C LEU A 176 0.29 -13.14 -7.07
N TYR A 177 -0.17 -14.29 -6.59
CA TYR A 177 -1.50 -14.81 -6.87
C TYR A 177 -2.04 -15.55 -5.64
N LEU A 178 -3.35 -15.78 -5.64
CA LEU A 178 -3.98 -16.72 -4.70
C LEU A 178 -4.01 -18.11 -5.32
N ASP A 179 -3.44 -19.09 -4.63
CA ASP A 179 -3.47 -20.48 -5.07
C ASP A 179 -4.86 -21.13 -4.87
N GLU A 180 -4.97 -22.40 -5.26
CA GLU A 180 -6.22 -23.18 -5.15
C GLU A 180 -6.71 -23.37 -3.70
N PHE A 181 -5.83 -23.17 -2.72
CA PHE A 181 -6.14 -23.24 -1.29
C PHE A 181 -6.46 -21.87 -0.69
N GLY A 182 -6.45 -20.81 -1.51
CA GLY A 182 -6.57 -19.44 -1.02
C GLY A 182 -5.37 -19.08 -0.14
N GLN A 183 -4.16 -19.40 -0.57
CA GLN A 183 -2.94 -18.90 0.06
C GLN A 183 -2.19 -18.01 -0.91
N THR A 184 -1.58 -16.94 -0.38
CA THR A 184 -0.74 -16.06 -1.19
C THR A 184 0.53 -16.78 -1.62
N ALA A 185 0.81 -16.77 -2.92
CA ALA A 185 1.97 -17.41 -3.50
C ALA A 185 2.69 -16.51 -4.53
N PRO A 186 4.03 -16.66 -4.70
CA PRO A 186 4.78 -15.97 -5.75
C PRO A 186 4.31 -16.33 -7.16
N ALA A 187 4.06 -15.32 -8.00
CA ALA A 187 3.70 -15.45 -9.42
C ALA A 187 4.82 -14.97 -10.38
N GLY A 188 6.05 -14.82 -9.87
CA GLY A 188 7.20 -14.31 -10.63
C GLY A 188 7.38 -12.81 -10.52
N THR A 189 7.97 -12.20 -11.55
CA THR A 189 8.31 -10.78 -11.59
C THR A 189 7.47 -10.05 -12.63
N ALA A 190 6.75 -9.02 -12.23
CA ALA A 190 6.09 -8.09 -13.13
C ALA A 190 7.10 -7.06 -13.66
N VAL A 191 7.18 -6.93 -14.99
CA VAL A 191 8.10 -6.00 -15.67
C VAL A 191 7.31 -4.80 -16.16
N PHE A 192 7.74 -3.61 -15.73
CA PHE A 192 7.14 -2.34 -16.11
C PHE A 192 8.04 -1.57 -17.07
N SER A 193 7.51 -1.18 -18.21
CA SER A 193 8.16 -0.34 -19.22
C SER A 193 7.17 0.69 -19.73
N GLU A 194 7.63 1.90 -20.04
CA GLU A 194 6.73 2.99 -20.45
C GLU A 194 5.58 3.20 -19.45
N GLU A 195 5.90 3.11 -18.16
CA GLU A 195 4.99 3.34 -17.02
C GLU A 195 3.95 2.25 -16.75
N ARG A 196 3.91 1.18 -17.55
CA ARG A 196 2.85 0.16 -17.53
C ARG A 196 3.43 -1.24 -17.47
N LEU A 197 2.63 -2.20 -17.00
CA LEU A 197 2.96 -3.61 -17.05
C LEU A 197 3.11 -4.07 -18.50
N SER A 198 4.27 -4.66 -18.81
CA SER A 198 4.63 -5.13 -20.14
C SER A 198 4.56 -6.66 -20.23
N CYS A 199 5.12 -7.35 -19.25
CA CYS A 199 5.08 -8.81 -19.17
C CYS A 199 5.37 -9.31 -17.75
N PHE A 200 5.24 -10.63 -17.56
CA PHE A 200 5.70 -11.34 -16.38
C PHE A 200 6.91 -12.23 -16.71
N LEU A 201 7.84 -12.32 -15.77
CA LEU A 201 8.97 -13.27 -15.79
C LEU A 201 8.76 -14.27 -14.65
N ASP A 202 8.30 -15.47 -14.97
CA ASP A 202 7.96 -16.52 -13.99
C ASP A 202 8.86 -17.76 -14.10
N GLY A 203 9.98 -17.64 -14.83
CA GLY A 203 10.92 -18.74 -15.07
C GLY A 203 10.36 -19.87 -15.95
N GLY A 204 9.09 -19.79 -16.36
CA GLY A 204 8.42 -20.73 -17.25
C GLY A 204 8.54 -20.34 -18.73
N GLU A 205 8.65 -19.06 -19.05
CA GLU A 205 8.69 -18.58 -20.43
C GLU A 205 9.86 -17.63 -20.70
N ILE A 206 10.97 -18.19 -21.20
CA ILE A 206 11.90 -17.45 -22.07
C ILE A 206 11.45 -17.70 -23.51
N GLY A 207 10.21 -17.31 -23.82
CA GLY A 207 9.61 -17.44 -25.15
C GLY A 207 9.59 -16.09 -25.84
N GLY A 208 10.72 -15.67 -26.40
CA GLY A 208 10.73 -14.55 -27.34
C GLY A 208 9.78 -14.87 -28.48
N GLY A 209 8.67 -14.13 -28.57
CA GLY A 209 7.81 -14.10 -29.74
C GLY A 209 8.64 -13.64 -30.93
N ALA A 210 9.18 -14.59 -31.68
CA ALA A 210 9.64 -14.38 -33.04
C ALA A 210 8.38 -14.36 -33.91
N ASP A 211 7.74 -13.20 -34.01
CA ASP A 211 6.86 -12.91 -35.14
C ASP A 211 7.66 -12.10 -36.16
N ALA A 212 7.89 -12.78 -37.28
CA ALA A 212 8.45 -12.29 -38.53
C ALA A 212 7.39 -11.54 -39.36
#